data_AF-A0A3M1RM86-F1
#
_entry.id   AF-A0A3M1RM86-F1
#
_cell.length_a   1.000
_cell.length_b   1.000
_cell.length_c   1.000
_cell.angle_alpha   90.00
_cell.angle_beta   90.00
_cell.angle_gamma   90.00
#
_symmetry.space_group_name_H-M   'P 1'
#
loop_
_entity.id
_entity.type
_entity.pdbx_description
1 polymer ?
#
loop_
_entity_poly.entity_id
_entity_poly.type
_entity_poly.pdbx_seq_one_letter_code
_entity_poly.pdbx_strand_id
1 'polypeptide(L)' 'MSYRKLRDLASTIRSKNAGVDHITFDIIFKDQETYEQVKKSGVLS' A
#
# COMPACT_ATOMS: atom_id res chain seq x y z
N MET A 1 -15.10 7.96 -13.05
CA MET A 1 -14.15 6.92 -12.58
C MET A 1 -14.20 6.88 -11.07
N SER A 2 -14.40 5.71 -10.47
CA SER A 2 -14.42 5.56 -9.00
C SER A 2 -13.00 5.28 -8.51
N TYR A 3 -12.47 6.14 -7.65
CA TYR A 3 -11.20 5.95 -6.98
C TYR A 3 -11.44 5.41 -5.56
N ARG A 4 -10.65 4.43 -5.14
CA ARG A 4 -10.65 3.92 -3.77
C ARG A 4 -9.39 4.41 -3.07
N LYS A 5 -9.49 4.84 -1.82
CA LYS A 5 -8.30 5.24 -1.06
C LYS A 5 -7.53 3.98 -0.66
N LEU A 6 -6.21 4.06 -0.66
CA LEU A 6 -5.35 2.94 -0.27
C LEU A 6 -5.68 2.43 1.14
N ARG A 7 -5.98 3.32 2.09
CA ARG A 7 -6.37 2.98 3.47
C ARG A 7 -7.65 2.13 3.56
N ASP A 8 -8.52 2.23 2.56
CA ASP A 8 -9.80 1.51 2.55
C ASP A 8 -9.58 0.07 2.01
N LEU A 9 -8.47 -0.16 1.29
CA LEU A 9 -8.07 -1.46 0.74
C LEU A 9 -7.08 -2.20 1.65
N ALA A 10 -6.21 -1.47 2.35
CA ALA A 10 -5.22 -2.02 3.26
C ALA A 10 -5.83 -2.34 4.64
N SER A 11 -5.44 -3.46 5.23
CA SER A 11 -5.73 -3.74 6.64
C SER A 11 -4.83 -2.94 7.58
N THR A 12 -3.58 -2.75 7.18
CA THR A 12 -2.57 -2.03 7.96
C THR A 12 -1.64 -1.29 7.01
N ILE A 13 -1.35 -0.04 7.33
CA ILE A 13 -0.27 0.73 6.72
C ILE A 13 0.63 1.19 7.86
N ARG A 14 1.89 0.78 7.85
CA ARG A 14 2.88 1.19 8.86
C ARG A 14 4.10 1.80 8.21
N SER A 15 4.61 2.86 8.81
CA SER A 15 5.91 3.43 8.47
C SER A 15 7.02 2.78 9.28
N LYS A 16 8.21 2.69 8.70
CA LYS A 16 9.45 2.35 9.40
C LYS A 16 10.57 3.28 8.98
N ASN A 17 11.43 3.62 9.93
CA ASN A 17 12.64 4.39 9.66
C ASN A 17 13.55 3.58 8.71
N ALA A 18 14.02 4.20 7.63
CA ALA A 18 14.88 3.56 6.63
C ALA A 18 16.27 4.23 6.53
N GLY A 19 16.63 5.05 7.51
CA GLY A 19 17.87 5.81 7.55
C GLY A 19 17.63 7.30 7.46
N VAL A 20 18.73 8.06 7.40
CA VAL A 20 18.66 9.53 7.26
C VAL A 20 17.98 9.87 5.94
N ASP A 21 16.99 10.75 5.97
CA ASP A 21 16.18 11.19 4.83
C ASP A 21 15.38 10.09 4.11
N HIS A 22 15.22 8.92 4.74
CA HIS A 22 14.50 7.78 4.14
C HIS A 22 13.43 7.23 5.09
N ILE A 23 12.24 7.00 4.54
CA ILE A 23 11.15 6.29 5.22
C ILE A 23 10.62 5.21 4.28
N THR A 24 10.27 4.06 4.84
CA THR A 24 9.61 3.00 4.06
C THR A 24 8.27 2.65 4.67
N PHE A 25 7.37 2.15 3.84
CA PHE A 25 6.03 1.75 4.25
C PHE A 25 5.81 0.27 3.97
N ASP A 26 5.29 -0.44 4.96
CA ASP A 26 4.71 -1.76 4.74
C ASP A 26 3.19 -1.59 4.62
N ILE A 27 2.63 -2.04 3.49
CA ILE A 27 1.20 -2.01 3.22
C ILE A 27 0.70 -3.46 3.21
N ILE A 28 -0.17 -3.79 4.16
CA ILE A 28 -0.71 -5.14 4.34
C ILE A 28 -2.16 -5.14 3.83
N PHE A 29 -2.52 -6.15 3.04
CA PHE A 29 -3.87 -6.36 2.51
C PHE A 29 -4.52 -7.58 3.16
N LYS A 30 -5.85 -7.61 3.25
CA LYS A 30 -6.61 -8.72 3.88
C LYS A 30 -6.60 -9.99 3.03
N ASP A 31 -6.53 -9.82 1.72
CA ASP A 31 -6.64 -10.89 0.74
C ASP A 31 -5.70 -10.65 -0.44
N GLN A 32 -5.38 -11.76 -1.12
CA GLN A 32 -4.45 -11.77 -2.23
C GLN A 32 -5.02 -11.04 -3.46
N GLU A 33 -6.33 -11.10 -3.68
CA GLU A 33 -6.96 -10.46 -4.83
C GLU A 33 -6.78 -8.94 -4.78
N THR A 34 -7.02 -8.32 -3.63
CA THR A 34 -6.84 -6.89 -3.40
C THR A 34 -5.37 -6.48 -3.59
N TYR A 35 -4.44 -7.28 -3.08
CA TYR A 35 -3.00 -7.06 -3.30
C TYR A 35 -2.65 -7.07 -4.79
N GLU A 36 -3.10 -8.07 -5.54
CA GLU A 36 -2.84 -8.18 -6.97
C GLU A 36 -3.49 -7.05 -7.78
N GLN A 37 -4.70 -6.62 -7.41
CA GLN A 37 -5.35 -5.46 -8.02
C GLN A 37 -4.53 -4.18 -7.83
N VAL A 38 -4.05 -3.92 -6.62
CA VAL A 38 -3.22 -2.74 -6.32
C VAL A 38 -1.87 -2.83 -7.04
N LYS A 39 -1.21 -3.98 -7.02
CA LYS A 39 0.06 -4.20 -7.72
C LYS A 39 -0.05 -3.95 -9.22
N LYS A 40 -1.12 -4.46 -9.86
CA LYS A 40 -1.39 -4.26 -11.30
C LYS A 40 -1.73 -2.81 -11.65
N SER A 41 -2.23 -2.03 -10.69
CA SER A 41 -2.57 -0.62 -10.95
C SER A 41 -1.35 0.28 -11.19
N GLY A 42 -0.15 -0.13 -10.74
CA GLY A 42 1.09 0.62 -10.95
C GLY A 42 1.16 1.99 -10.26
N VAL A 43 0.24 2.26 -9.31
CA VAL A 43 0.16 3.57 -8.62
C VAL A 43 1.15 3.70 -7.44
N LEU A 44 1.86 2.63 -7.10
CA LEU A 44 2.89 2.58 -6.05
C LEU A 44 4.25 2.31 -6.70
N SER A 45 5.29 3.04 -6.26
CA SER A 45 6.66 2.99 -6.77
C SER A 45 7.65 2.47 -5.73
#